data_AF-A0A5C6PE91-F1
#
_entry.id   AF-A0A5C6PE91-F1
#
_cell.length_a   1.000
_cell.length_b   1.000
_cell.length_c   1.000
_cell.angle_alpha   90.00
_cell.angle_beta   90.00
_cell.angle_gamma   90.00
#
_symmetry.space_group_name_H-M   'P 1'
#
loop_
_entity.id
_entity.type
_entity.pdbx_description
1 polymer ?
#
loop_
_entity_poly.entity_id
_entity_poly.type
_entity_poly.pdbx_seq_one_letter_code
_entity_poly.pdbx_strand_id
1 'polypeptide(L)'
;MGKKGVILYTFKDQKKVVLCCSDKLEIHPVEMDISHHIPENAHKAVFYLKRITEGCYLLESSLYPSMFLAFEPDSNNQTLNKVILRHKDYVDETCHVIMS
;
A
#
# COMPACT_ATOMS: atom_id res chain seq x y z
N MET A 1 12.38 -17.20 -3.98
CA MET A 1 11.33 -16.51 -4.76
C MET A 1 11.42 -15.02 -4.46
N GLY A 2 11.61 -14.17 -5.47
CA GLY A 2 11.77 -12.73 -5.26
C GLY A 2 10.43 -12.06 -4.90
N LYS A 3 10.45 -11.10 -3.97
CA LYS A 3 9.30 -10.24 -3.69
C LYS A 3 9.17 -9.23 -4.85
N LYS A 4 7.98 -9.09 -5.45
CA LYS A 4 7.73 -8.09 -6.51
C LYS A 4 7.35 -6.75 -5.87
N GLY A 5 8.25 -5.77 -5.94
CA GLY A 5 8.01 -4.41 -5.48
C GLY A 5 7.04 -3.66 -6.39
N VAL A 6 6.12 -2.90 -5.80
CA VAL A 6 5.16 -2.03 -6.48
C VAL A 6 5.01 -0.70 -5.77
N ILE A 7 4.56 0.29 -6.54
CA ILE A 7 4.20 1.63 -6.06
C ILE A 7 2.77 1.89 -6.53
N LEU A 8 1.90 2.26 -5.60
CA LEU A 8 0.52 2.66 -5.90
C LEU A 8 0.48 4.16 -6.09
N TYR A 9 -0.03 4.62 -7.23
CA TYR A 9 -0.16 6.05 -7.52
C TYR A 9 -1.37 6.33 -8.41
N THR A 10 -1.81 7.58 -8.38
CA THR A 10 -2.82 8.12 -9.28
C THR A 10 -2.33 9.43 -9.88
N PHE A 11 -3.00 9.91 -10.93
CA PHE A 11 -2.77 11.23 -11.49
C PHE A 11 -3.83 12.21 -10.97
N LYS A 12 -3.38 13.33 -10.41
CA LYS A 12 -4.21 14.48 -10.05
C LYS A 12 -3.59 15.72 -10.66
N ASP A 13 -4.33 16.44 -11.51
CA ASP A 13 -3.85 17.66 -12.17
C ASP A 13 -2.50 17.49 -12.88
N GLN A 14 -2.34 16.39 -13.62
CA GLN A 14 -1.11 15.95 -14.30
C GLN A 14 0.08 15.58 -13.38
N LYS A 15 -0.12 15.59 -12.07
CA LYS A 15 0.90 15.20 -11.09
C LYS A 15 0.64 13.82 -10.53
N LYS A 16 1.72 13.08 -10.24
CA LYS A 16 1.64 11.78 -9.58
C LYS A 16 1.43 11.98 -8.08
N VAL A 17 0.36 11.39 -7.57
CA VAL A 17 0.08 11.29 -6.15
C VAL A 17 0.24 9.85 -5.74
N VAL A 18 1.23 9.59 -4.89
CA VAL A 18 1.71 8.26 -4.51
C VAL A 18 1.21 7.91 -3.12
N LEU A 19 0.72 6.69 -2.95
CA LEU A 19 0.35 6.16 -1.64
C LEU A 19 1.63 5.83 -0.85
N CYS A 20 1.86 6.52 0.26
CA CYS A 20 3.06 6.35 1.08
C CYS A 20 2.72 5.99 2.53
N CYS A 21 3.55 5.15 3.13
CA CYS A 21 3.60 4.98 4.58
C CYS A 21 4.22 6.23 5.23
N SER A 22 3.65 6.73 6.32
CA SER A 22 4.29 7.73 7.18
C SER A 22 5.14 7.07 8.27
N ASP A 23 5.94 7.87 8.96
CA ASP A 23 6.68 7.50 10.17
C ASP A 23 5.79 7.04 11.34
N LYS A 24 4.48 7.32 11.27
CA LYS A 24 3.48 6.98 12.30
C LYS A 24 2.66 5.72 12.00
N LEU A 25 3.12 4.85 11.09
CA LEU A 25 2.37 3.65 10.64
C LEU A 25 1.03 3.98 9.96
N GLU A 26 0.88 5.18 9.41
CA GLU A 26 -0.31 5.60 8.67
C GLU A 26 -0.05 5.60 7.17
N ILE A 27 -1.12 5.66 6.38
CA ILE A 27 -1.06 5.78 4.92
C ILE A 27 -1.52 7.16 4.50
N HIS A 28 -0.71 7.85 3.70
CA HIS A 28 -1.00 9.19 3.20
C HIS A 28 -0.67 9.35 1.72
N PRO A 29 -1.46 10.13 0.97
CA PRO A 29 -1.10 10.52 -0.39
C PRO A 29 0.02 11.57 -0.37
N VAL A 30 1.05 11.36 -1.18
CA VAL A 30 2.19 12.28 -1.33
C VAL A 30 2.38 12.61 -2.80
N GLU A 31 2.38 13.89 -3.15
CA GLU A 31 2.81 14.34 -4.48
C GLU A 31 4.31 14.12 -4.61
N MET A 32 4.72 13.19 -5.48
CA MET A 32 6.13 12.92 -5.73
C MET A 32 6.35 12.25 -7.09
N ASP A 33 7.51 12.50 -7.67
CA ASP A 33 7.97 11.74 -8.81
C ASP A 33 8.38 10.33 -8.41
N ILE A 34 8.05 9.38 -9.28
CA ILE A 34 8.42 7.98 -9.13
C ILE A 34 9.70 7.76 -9.91
N SER A 35 10.83 7.63 -9.21
CA SER A 35 12.11 7.26 -9.82
C SER A 35 12.07 5.80 -10.31
N HIS A 36 12.78 5.53 -11.41
CA HIS A 36 12.98 4.16 -11.91
C HIS A 36 13.89 3.31 -11.00
N HIS A 37 14.60 3.96 -10.09
CA HIS A 37 15.53 3.32 -9.18
C HIS A 37 15.24 3.77 -7.74
N ILE A 38 14.95 2.79 -6.90
CA ILE A 38 14.88 2.95 -5.45
C ILE A 38 16.08 2.17 -4.90
N PRO A 39 17.12 2.86 -4.41
CA PRO A 39 18.35 2.22 -3.97
C PRO A 39 18.17 1.45 -2.66
N GLU A 40 17.13 1.81 -1.89
CA GLU A 40 16.86 1.29 -0.56
C GLU A 40 15.90 0.10 -0.62
N ASN A 41 16.19 -0.93 0.17
CA ASN A 41 15.29 -2.09 0.32
C ASN A 41 14.00 -1.75 1.08
N ALA A 42 13.98 -0.65 1.84
CA ALA A 42 12.82 -0.15 2.59
C ALA A 42 12.52 1.27 2.13
N HIS A 43 11.30 1.52 1.64
CA HIS A 43 10.94 2.84 1.13
C HIS A 43 9.46 3.13 1.38
N LYS A 44 9.12 4.36 1.77
CA LYS A 44 7.76 4.78 2.13
C LYS A 44 6.70 4.49 1.07
N ALA A 45 7.07 4.53 -0.20
CA ALA A 45 6.17 4.31 -1.34
C ALA A 45 6.12 2.86 -1.85
N VAL A 46 6.98 1.97 -1.34
CA VAL A 46 7.16 0.62 -1.90
C VAL A 46 6.44 -0.41 -1.06
N PHE A 47 5.67 -1.24 -1.75
CA PHE A 47 5.00 -2.41 -1.20
C PHE A 47 5.43 -3.67 -1.95
N TYR A 48 5.41 -4.82 -1.29
CA TYR A 48 5.66 -6.11 -1.91
C TYR A 48 4.34 -6.83 -2.18
N LEU A 49 4.14 -7.21 -3.45
CA LEU A 49 3.04 -8.07 -3.85
C LEU A 49 3.27 -9.50 -3.34
N LYS A 50 2.30 -10.00 -2.58
CA LYS A 50 2.20 -11.40 -2.18
C LYS A 50 0.92 -11.98 -2.76
N ARG A 51 1.05 -12.89 -3.73
CA ARG A 51 -0.08 -13.56 -4.37
C ARG A 51 -0.80 -14.47 -3.38
N ILE A 52 -2.13 -14.34 -3.28
CA ILE A 52 -3.00 -15.28 -2.58
C ILE A 52 -3.51 -16.30 -3.61
N THR A 53 -4.16 -15.80 -4.66
CA THR A 53 -4.62 -16.58 -5.81
C THR A 53 -4.43 -15.74 -7.09
N GLU A 54 -4.86 -16.24 -8.24
CA GLU A 54 -4.83 -15.44 -9.48
C GLU A 54 -5.65 -14.15 -9.34
N GLY A 55 -5.05 -13.02 -9.69
CA GLY A 55 -5.70 -11.71 -9.60
C GLY A 55 -5.90 -11.16 -8.18
N CYS A 56 -5.56 -11.90 -7.12
CA CYS A 56 -5.76 -11.48 -5.73
C CYS A 56 -4.46 -11.49 -4.93
N TYR A 57 -4.15 -10.35 -4.31
CA TYR A 57 -2.86 -10.09 -3.68
C TYR A 57 -2.99 -9.43 -2.32
N LEU A 58 -1.99 -9.63 -1.48
CA LEU A 58 -1.68 -8.78 -0.34
C LEU A 58 -0.53 -7.84 -0.72
N LEU A 59 -0.52 -6.64 -0.13
CA LEU A 59 0.53 -5.65 -0.31
C LEU A 59 1.23 -5.38 1.02
N GLU A 60 2.39 -5.99 1.22
CA GLU A 60 3.21 -5.80 2.42
C GLU A 60 4.03 -4.50 2.30
N SER A 61 4.05 -3.65 3.33
CA SER A 61 4.92 -2.48 3.35
C SER A 61 6.40 -2.90 3.34
N SER A 62 7.20 -2.29 2.46
CA SER A 62 8.66 -2.46 2.51
C SER A 62 9.29 -1.69 3.69
N LEU A 63 8.65 -0.60 4.12
CA LEU A 63 9.09 0.21 5.25
C LEU A 63 8.75 -0.46 6.59
N TYR A 64 7.62 -1.16 6.66
CA TYR A 64 7.13 -1.84 7.86
C TYR A 64 6.85 -3.33 7.57
N PRO A 65 7.84 -4.21 7.71
CA PRO A 65 7.66 -5.64 7.52
C PRO A 65 6.53 -6.19 8.39
N SER A 66 5.77 -7.18 7.87
CA SER A 66 4.57 -7.71 8.50
C SER A 66 3.37 -6.76 8.61
N MET A 67 3.42 -5.56 8.02
CA MET A 67 2.27 -4.67 7.88
C MET A 67 1.75 -4.69 6.45
N PHE A 68 0.45 -4.83 6.27
CA PHE A 68 -0.21 -4.97 4.97
C PHE A 68 -1.20 -3.85 4.74
N LEU A 69 -1.34 -3.41 3.48
CA LEU A 69 -2.44 -2.50 3.13
C LEU A 69 -3.78 -3.19 3.37
N ALA A 70 -4.70 -2.46 3.99
CA ALA A 70 -6.07 -2.88 4.22
C ALA A 70 -7.04 -1.70 4.04
N PHE A 71 -8.32 -2.01 3.92
CA PHE A 71 -9.40 -1.03 3.83
C PHE A 71 -10.30 -1.15 5.06
N GLU A 72 -10.64 -0.02 5.67
CA GLU A 72 -11.62 0.01 6.75
C GLU A 72 -12.52 1.25 6.66
N PRO A 73 -13.75 1.20 7.19
CA PRO A 73 -14.61 2.38 7.22
C PRO A 73 -13.94 3.54 7.94
N ASP A 74 -14.11 4.76 7.42
CA ASP A 74 -13.66 5.95 8.09
C ASP A 74 -14.52 6.21 9.33
N SER A 75 -13.88 6.47 10.48
CA SER A 75 -14.57 6.65 11.76
C SER A 75 -15.42 7.92 11.80
N ASN A 76 -15.08 8.92 11.00
CA ASN A 76 -15.81 10.19 10.90
C ASN A 76 -16.84 10.15 9.77
N ASN A 77 -16.69 9.25 8.80
CA ASN A 77 -17.63 9.07 7.70
C ASN A 77 -17.74 7.61 7.24
N GLN A 78 -18.76 6.90 7.72
CA GLN A 78 -19.00 5.49 7.41
C GLN A 78 -19.31 5.20 5.94
N THR A 79 -19.56 6.22 5.12
CA THR A 79 -19.74 6.05 3.66
C THR A 79 -18.42 5.99 2.89
N LEU A 80 -17.30 6.29 3.56
CA LEU A 80 -15.96 6.24 3.00
C LEU A 80 -15.19 5.09 3.64
N ASN A 81 -14.35 4.44 2.83
CA ASN A 81 -13.31 3.56 3.34
C ASN A 81 -11.98 4.29 3.23
N LYS A 82 -11.18 4.21 4.30
CA LYS A 82 -9.80 4.66 4.33
C LYS A 82 -8.86 3.49 4.11
N VAL A 83 -7.70 3.79 3.54
CA VAL A 83 -6.60 2.84 3.40
C VAL A 83 -5.74 2.92 4.64
N ILE A 84 -5.39 1.77 5.22
CA ILE A 84 -4.61 1.67 6.46
C ILE A 84 -3.52 0.59 6.34
N LEU A 85 -2.66 0.49 7.36
CA LEU A 85 -1.76 -0.63 7.56
C LEU A 85 -2.30 -1.56 8.65
N ARG A 86 -2.32 -2.85 8.38
CA ARG A 86 -2.75 -3.90 9.30
C ARG A 86 -1.66 -4.93 9.54
N HIS A 87 -1.45 -5.32 10.79
CA HIS A 87 -0.46 -6.34 11.14
C HIS A 87 -0.85 -7.72 10.60
N LYS A 88 0.15 -8.54 10.24
CA LYS A 88 -0.01 -9.88 9.64
C LYS A 88 -0.98 -10.80 10.40
N ASP A 89 -1.03 -10.67 11.72
CA ASP A 89 -1.83 -11.54 12.58
C ASP A 89 -3.34 -11.22 12.49
N TYR A 90 -3.69 -10.09 11.88
CA TYR A 90 -5.06 -9.63 11.65
C TYR A 90 -5.40 -9.53 10.16
N VAL A 91 -4.61 -10.17 9.29
CA VAL A 91 -4.90 -10.17 7.85
C VAL A 91 -6.18 -10.98 7.60
N ASP A 92 -7.13 -10.32 6.96
CA ASP A 92 -8.42 -10.85 6.53
C ASP A 92 -8.72 -10.38 5.09
N GLU A 93 -9.94 -10.57 4.63
CA GLU A 93 -10.39 -10.16 3.29
C GLU A 93 -10.27 -8.66 3.02
N THR A 94 -10.22 -7.81 4.05
CA THR A 94 -10.05 -6.36 3.89
C THR A 94 -8.64 -5.99 3.43
N CYS A 95 -7.68 -6.91 3.54
CA CYS A 95 -6.33 -6.76 3.01
C CYS A 95 -6.20 -7.22 1.55
N HIS A 96 -7.25 -7.82 0.97
CA HIS A 96 -7.20 -8.36 -0.38
C HIS A 96 -7.32 -7.25 -1.43
N VAL A 97 -6.34 -7.20 -2.33
CA VAL A 97 -6.34 -6.31 -3.49
C VAL A 97 -6.54 -7.14 -4.75
N ILE A 98 -7.62 -6.85 -5.46
CA ILE A 98 -7.91 -7.45 -6.77
C ILE A 98 -7.26 -6.58 -7.85
N MET A 99 -6.43 -7.21 -8.69
CA MET A 99 -5.80 -6.57 -9.84
C MET A 99 -6.22 -7.31 -11.11
N SER A 100 -6.86 -6.58 -12.03
CA SER A 100 -7.29 -7.04 -13.36
C SER A 100 -6.30 -6.64 -14.45
#